data_AF-Q93S51-F1
#
_entry.id   AF-Q93S51-F1
#
_cell.length_a   1.000
_cell.length_b   1.000
_cell.length_c   1.000
_cell.angle_alpha   90.00
_cell.angle_beta   90.00
_cell.angle_gamma   90.00
#
_symmetry.space_group_name_H-M   'P 1'
#
loop_
_entity.id
_entity.type
_entity.pdbx_description
1 polymer ?
#
loop_
_entity_poly.entity_id
_entity_poly.type
_entity_poly.pdbx_seq_one_letter_code
_entity_poly.pdbx_strand_id
1 'polypeptide(L)'
;MPHDARGDRVDVEVDQRAAYLASAGQVELGYGGVPIELSKADPAVFAEKNPPYGLWRVTTPPAASLDGLSRRLPLPHGNMQWDAPATYWTTTRAVQHLVAPSEDGGAGLSAGELRIDGGWVWPQHGRLLRTWADILRAKLAEATAAGRQDQIDLIKAVYKAFLGRMAGGQHPPGQRHYQQPVWAATIRADTRWRALRYATHIATTLDLYPIAARDIDTFVYRIPADLDPAVLAEDSEANGKYRIKRIVGEG
;
A
#
# COMPACT_ATOMS: atom_id res chain seq x y z
N MET A 1 -19.34 3.75 -12.70
CA MET A 1 -18.86 5.09 -12.34
C MET A 1 -19.80 5.62 -11.26
N PRO A 2 -19.30 6.14 -10.13
CA PRO A 2 -20.16 6.93 -9.24
C PRO A 2 -20.79 8.07 -10.05
N HIS A 3 -22.02 8.47 -9.72
CA HIS A 3 -22.58 9.68 -10.29
C HIS A 3 -21.75 10.89 -9.84
N ASP A 4 -21.30 11.71 -10.79
CA ASP A 4 -20.55 12.94 -10.51
C ASP A 4 -21.33 13.85 -9.55
N ALA A 5 -20.59 14.60 -8.72
CA ALA A 5 -21.18 15.58 -7.82
C ALA A 5 -22.09 16.57 -8.57
N ARG A 6 -23.20 16.96 -7.92
CA ARG A 6 -24.16 17.95 -8.39
C ARG A 6 -24.42 18.95 -7.27
N GLY A 7 -24.66 20.22 -7.61
CA GLY A 7 -25.05 21.25 -6.65
C GLY A 7 -23.87 21.80 -5.84
N ASP A 8 -24.01 21.82 -4.52
CA ASP A 8 -23.09 22.42 -3.54
C ASP A 8 -21.91 21.50 -3.14
N ARG A 9 -21.56 20.54 -4.00
CA ARG A 9 -20.55 19.51 -3.72
C ARG A 9 -19.57 19.36 -4.87
N VAL A 10 -18.33 19.05 -4.53
CA VAL A 10 -17.27 18.72 -5.48
C VAL A 10 -16.66 17.36 -5.16
N ASP A 11 -16.34 16.60 -6.21
CA ASP A 11 -15.60 15.35 -6.11
C ASP A 11 -14.11 15.63 -6.31
N VAL A 12 -13.30 15.26 -5.32
CA VAL A 12 -11.85 15.46 -5.31
C VAL A 12 -11.14 14.11 -5.39
N GLU A 13 -10.45 13.85 -6.49
CA GLU A 13 -9.56 12.70 -6.65
C GLU A 13 -8.18 13.03 -6.12
N VAL A 14 -7.70 12.23 -5.16
CA VAL A 14 -6.37 12.31 -4.58
C VAL A 14 -5.57 11.04 -4.87
N ASP A 15 -4.29 11.20 -5.21
CA ASP A 15 -3.37 10.08 -5.48
C ASP A 15 -2.07 10.22 -4.68
N GLN A 16 -1.44 9.09 -4.36
CA GLN A 16 -0.08 9.09 -3.82
C GLN A 16 0.94 9.31 -4.94
N ARG A 17 1.82 10.31 -4.78
CA ARG A 17 2.91 10.58 -5.72
C ARG A 17 3.84 9.36 -5.87
N ALA A 18 3.84 8.71 -7.03
CA ALA A 18 4.72 7.58 -7.33
C ALA A 18 4.72 6.48 -6.22
N ALA A 19 3.52 6.11 -5.75
CA ALA A 19 3.28 5.26 -4.58
C ALA A 19 4.15 4.00 -4.53
N TYR A 20 4.12 3.20 -5.60
CA TYR A 20 4.87 1.95 -5.69
C TYR A 20 6.39 2.16 -5.69
N LEU A 21 6.91 3.23 -6.29
CA LEU A 21 8.33 3.58 -6.25
C LEU A 21 8.76 4.03 -4.85
N ALA A 22 7.86 4.72 -4.14
CA ALA A 22 8.06 5.11 -2.75
C ALA A 22 8.19 3.86 -1.86
N SER A 23 7.27 2.91 -1.99
CA SER A 23 7.30 1.63 -1.25
C SER A 23 8.49 0.75 -1.64
N ALA A 24 8.80 0.60 -2.94
CA ALA A 24 9.90 -0.24 -3.42
C ALA A 24 11.25 0.12 -2.79
N GLY A 25 11.55 1.41 -2.64
CA GLY A 25 12.81 1.84 -2.01
C GLY A 25 12.85 1.72 -0.48
N GLN A 26 11.72 1.52 0.19
CA GLN A 26 11.61 1.50 1.65
C GLN A 26 11.49 0.11 2.24
N VAL A 27 10.78 -0.81 1.57
CA VAL A 27 10.54 -2.15 2.08
C VAL A 27 11.78 -3.03 2.01
N GLU A 28 11.85 -4.01 2.91
CA GLU A 28 12.82 -5.10 2.83
C GLU A 28 12.27 -6.24 1.98
N LEU A 29 13.17 -6.88 1.24
CA LEU A 29 12.88 -7.90 0.24
C LEU A 29 13.79 -9.10 0.48
N GLY A 30 13.22 -10.30 0.48
CA GLY A 30 13.93 -11.54 0.75
C GLY A 30 14.75 -12.05 -0.42
N TYR A 31 15.90 -12.64 -0.12
CA TYR A 31 16.83 -13.25 -1.08
C TYR A 31 17.67 -14.34 -0.38
N GLY A 32 18.70 -14.86 -1.06
CA GLY A 32 19.66 -15.79 -0.45
C GLY A 32 19.35 -17.27 -0.66
N GLY A 33 18.49 -17.61 -1.62
CA GLY A 33 18.24 -19.00 -2.03
C GLY A 33 16.76 -19.40 -1.92
N VAL A 34 16.55 -20.70 -1.70
CA VAL A 34 15.21 -21.29 -1.53
C VAL A 34 14.68 -20.90 -0.14
N PRO A 35 13.45 -20.38 -0.02
CA PRO A 35 12.86 -20.10 1.29
C PRO A 35 12.67 -21.39 2.11
N ILE A 36 12.80 -21.26 3.43
CA ILE A 36 12.63 -22.33 4.40
C ILE A 36 11.15 -22.39 4.78
N GLU A 37 10.55 -23.58 4.66
CA GLU A 37 9.18 -23.82 5.12
C GLU A 37 9.12 -23.92 6.65
N LEU A 38 8.18 -23.22 7.25
CA LEU A 38 7.85 -23.29 8.66
C LEU A 38 6.45 -23.89 8.81
N SER A 39 6.37 -25.04 9.46
CA SER A 39 5.10 -25.73 9.73
C SER A 39 4.25 -25.04 10.82
N LYS A 40 4.89 -24.24 11.68
CA LYS A 40 4.28 -23.34 12.66
C LYS A 40 5.20 -22.15 12.88
N ALA A 41 4.63 -21.02 13.27
CA ALA A 41 5.39 -19.84 13.69
C ALA A 41 4.74 -19.22 14.93
N ASP A 42 5.57 -18.75 15.85
CA ASP A 42 5.11 -17.96 17.00
C ASP A 42 4.76 -16.54 16.51
N PRO A 43 3.52 -16.05 16.71
CA PRO A 43 3.15 -14.68 16.37
C PRO A 43 4.04 -13.61 17.01
N ALA A 44 4.74 -13.90 18.11
CA ALA A 44 5.72 -13.00 18.72
C ALA A 44 6.85 -12.60 17.76
N VAL A 45 7.12 -13.40 16.72
CA VAL A 45 8.15 -13.10 15.70
C VAL A 45 7.91 -11.74 15.01
N PHE A 46 6.66 -11.27 14.95
CA PHE A 46 6.32 -9.98 14.33
C PHE A 46 6.52 -8.78 15.26
N ALA A 47 6.72 -9.01 16.56
CA ALA A 47 7.07 -7.98 17.53
C ALA A 47 8.58 -7.68 17.56
N GLU A 48 9.40 -8.50 16.89
CA GLU A 48 10.82 -8.26 16.75
C GLU A 48 11.10 -6.95 16.00
N LYS A 49 12.21 -6.28 16.34
CA LYS A 49 12.62 -5.04 15.66
C LYS A 49 12.84 -5.25 14.16
N ASN A 50 13.28 -6.45 13.76
CA ASN A 50 13.53 -6.80 12.38
C ASN A 50 13.01 -8.23 12.10
N PRO A 51 11.68 -8.39 11.94
CA PRO A 51 11.09 -9.70 11.75
C PRO A 51 11.56 -10.32 10.43
N PRO A 52 11.62 -11.65 10.33
CA PRO A 52 12.06 -12.35 9.14
C PRO A 52 11.19 -11.98 7.94
N TYR A 53 11.81 -11.87 6.76
CA TYR A 53 11.07 -11.73 5.52
C TYR A 53 10.44 -13.07 5.12
N GLY A 54 9.12 -13.09 5.03
CA GLY A 54 8.39 -14.29 4.70
C GLY A 54 7.01 -14.06 4.10
N LEU A 55 6.47 -15.18 3.64
CA LEU A 55 5.08 -15.36 3.23
C LEU A 55 4.41 -16.26 4.27
N TRP A 56 3.35 -15.77 4.89
CA TRP A 56 2.72 -16.38 6.07
C TRP A 56 1.28 -16.73 5.76
N ARG A 57 0.85 -17.92 6.21
CA ARG A 57 -0.55 -18.31 6.17
C ARG A 57 -1.19 -17.85 7.47
N VAL A 58 -1.97 -16.78 7.39
CA VAL A 58 -2.60 -16.15 8.54
C VAL A 58 -4.10 -16.36 8.52
N THR A 59 -4.72 -16.37 9.70
CA THR A 59 -6.16 -16.25 9.86
C THR A 59 -6.47 -15.02 10.70
N THR A 60 -7.30 -14.12 10.16
CA THR A 60 -7.85 -12.98 10.91
C THR A 60 -9.25 -13.29 11.41
N PRO A 61 -9.69 -12.70 12.53
CA PRO A 61 -11.10 -12.70 12.93
C PRO A 61 -11.96 -11.90 11.93
N PRO A 62 -13.31 -11.95 12.06
CA PRO A 62 -14.20 -11.02 11.38
C PRO A 62 -13.80 -9.58 11.69
N ALA A 63 -13.69 -8.72 10.67
CA ALA A 63 -13.31 -7.32 10.91
C ALA A 63 -14.34 -6.56 11.76
N ALA A 64 -15.62 -6.97 11.76
CA ALA A 64 -16.66 -6.39 12.60
C ALA A 64 -16.48 -6.68 14.10
N SER A 65 -15.61 -7.64 14.48
CA SER A 65 -15.27 -7.89 15.88
C SER A 65 -14.04 -7.12 16.36
N LEU A 66 -13.43 -6.30 15.49
CA LEU A 66 -12.25 -5.50 15.81
C LEU A 66 -12.65 -4.05 16.05
N ASP A 67 -12.11 -3.47 17.11
CA ASP A 67 -12.34 -2.07 17.44
C ASP A 67 -11.60 -1.14 16.45
N GLY A 68 -12.18 0.03 16.19
CA GLY A 68 -11.58 1.07 15.34
C GLY A 68 -11.73 0.88 13.83
N LEU A 69 -12.22 -0.28 13.36
CA LEU A 69 -12.51 -0.49 11.95
C LEU A 69 -13.90 0.03 11.55
N SER A 70 -13.99 0.64 10.37
CA SER A 70 -15.23 1.22 9.83
C SER A 70 -15.54 0.69 8.44
N ARG A 71 -16.80 0.32 8.17
CA ARG A 71 -17.27 -0.07 6.82
C ARG A 71 -17.21 1.06 5.80
N ARG A 72 -16.99 2.30 6.25
CA ARG A 72 -16.78 3.48 5.39
C ARG A 72 -15.34 3.56 4.85
N LEU A 73 -14.44 2.71 5.33
CA LEU A 73 -13.06 2.59 4.85
C LEU A 73 -12.78 1.17 4.33
N PRO A 74 -11.85 1.01 3.38
CA PRO A 74 -11.38 -0.32 2.98
C PRO A 74 -10.71 -1.04 4.15
N LEU A 75 -10.81 -2.37 4.17
CA LEU A 75 -10.14 -3.19 5.18
C LEU A 75 -8.60 -3.14 5.02
N PRO A 76 -7.84 -3.21 6.13
CA PRO A 76 -6.38 -3.27 6.14
C PRO A 76 -5.77 -4.29 5.17
N HIS A 77 -6.45 -5.42 4.96
CA HIS A 77 -6.05 -6.40 3.96
C HIS A 77 -7.23 -6.84 3.10
N GLY A 78 -7.02 -6.92 1.78
CA GLY A 78 -8.10 -7.19 0.81
C GLY A 78 -8.74 -8.58 0.90
N ASN A 79 -8.13 -9.51 1.63
CA ASN A 79 -8.69 -10.84 1.89
C ASN A 79 -9.40 -10.95 3.25
N MET A 80 -9.36 -9.92 4.10
CA MET A 80 -10.17 -9.89 5.32
C MET A 80 -11.65 -9.85 4.95
N GLN A 81 -12.49 -10.35 5.85
CA GLN A 81 -13.94 -10.34 5.70
C GLN A 81 -14.54 -9.61 6.90
N TRP A 82 -15.62 -8.86 6.67
CA TRP A 82 -16.30 -8.13 7.74
C TRP A 82 -16.97 -9.08 8.73
N ASP A 83 -17.64 -10.11 8.22
CA ASP A 83 -18.62 -10.88 8.98
C ASP A 83 -18.17 -12.34 9.22
N ALA A 84 -16.95 -12.71 8.81
CA ALA A 84 -16.41 -14.06 8.99
C ALA A 84 -14.90 -14.04 9.20
N PRO A 85 -14.31 -15.03 9.88
CA PRO A 85 -12.87 -15.23 9.88
C PRO A 85 -12.36 -15.50 8.44
N ALA A 86 -11.13 -15.11 8.15
CA ALA A 86 -10.54 -15.29 6.83
C ALA A 86 -9.12 -15.83 6.92
N THR A 87 -8.83 -16.92 6.20
CA THR A 87 -7.49 -17.51 6.10
C THR A 87 -6.89 -17.23 4.73
N TYR A 88 -5.68 -16.65 4.69
CA TYR A 88 -5.01 -16.31 3.44
C TYR A 88 -3.49 -16.23 3.62
N TRP A 89 -2.77 -16.26 2.49
CA TRP A 89 -1.33 -16.00 2.45
C TRP A 89 -1.05 -14.50 2.37
N THR A 90 -0.09 -14.02 3.14
CA THR A 90 0.32 -12.61 3.14
C THR A 90 1.78 -12.43 3.52
N THR A 91 2.37 -11.27 3.24
CA THR A 91 3.81 -11.01 3.49
C THR A 91 4.06 -10.54 4.92
N THR A 92 5.30 -10.62 5.41
CA THR A 92 5.69 -10.02 6.71
C THR A 92 5.23 -8.56 6.81
N ARG A 93 5.39 -7.78 5.73
CA ARG A 93 4.98 -6.37 5.71
C ARG A 93 3.47 -6.19 5.87
N ALA A 94 2.67 -7.09 5.30
CA ALA A 94 1.23 -7.06 5.48
C ALA A 94 0.81 -7.53 6.88
N VAL A 95 1.53 -8.47 7.50
CA VAL A 95 1.33 -8.82 8.90
C VAL A 95 1.62 -7.62 9.80
N GLN A 96 2.72 -6.90 9.57
CA GLN A 96 3.04 -5.65 10.29
C GLN A 96 1.93 -4.60 10.14
N HIS A 97 1.31 -4.51 8.95
CA HIS A 97 0.17 -3.62 8.72
C HIS A 97 -1.07 -4.08 9.50
N LEU A 98 -1.36 -5.38 9.54
CA LEU A 98 -2.48 -5.94 10.30
C LEU A 98 -2.37 -5.66 11.81
N VAL A 99 -1.17 -5.82 12.38
CA VAL A 99 -0.95 -5.58 13.82
C VAL A 99 -0.79 -4.10 14.19
N ALA A 100 -0.61 -3.22 13.20
CA ALA A 100 -0.52 -1.79 13.46
C ALA A 100 -1.84 -1.25 14.02
N PRO A 101 -1.79 -0.19 14.85
CA PRO A 101 -2.99 0.40 15.42
C PRO A 101 -3.99 0.86 14.35
N SER A 102 -5.28 0.84 14.70
CA SER A 102 -6.36 1.21 13.78
C SER A 102 -6.26 2.67 13.34
N GLU A 103 -5.85 3.57 14.25
CA GLU A 103 -5.59 4.98 14.01
C GLU A 103 -4.46 5.24 13.00
N ASP A 104 -3.55 4.26 12.85
CA ASP A 104 -2.46 4.27 11.87
C ASP A 104 -2.83 3.53 10.57
N GLY A 105 -4.11 3.24 10.37
CA GLY A 105 -4.66 2.52 9.22
C GLY A 105 -4.43 1.00 9.24
N GLY A 106 -4.02 0.44 10.38
CA GLY A 106 -3.90 -1.00 10.59
C GLY A 106 -5.20 -1.66 11.07
N ALA A 107 -5.13 -2.91 11.50
CA ALA A 107 -6.29 -3.64 12.04
C ALA A 107 -6.29 -3.74 13.58
N GLY A 108 -5.25 -3.24 14.26
CA GLY A 108 -5.12 -3.33 15.71
C GLY A 108 -4.99 -4.75 16.25
N LEU A 109 -4.67 -5.72 15.40
CA LEU A 109 -4.65 -7.13 15.79
C LEU A 109 -3.51 -7.42 16.77
N SER A 110 -3.85 -8.02 17.90
CA SER A 110 -2.87 -8.59 18.81
C SER A 110 -2.25 -9.88 18.26
N ALA A 111 -1.12 -10.27 18.83
CA ALA A 111 -0.46 -11.55 18.53
C ALA A 111 -1.37 -12.77 18.77
N GLY A 112 -2.33 -12.67 19.71
CA GLY A 112 -3.27 -13.75 20.01
C GLY A 112 -4.44 -13.86 19.02
N GLU A 113 -4.84 -12.76 18.38
CA GLU A 113 -5.92 -12.74 17.39
C GLU A 113 -5.44 -13.14 16.00
N LEU A 114 -4.14 -12.96 15.73
CA LEU A 114 -3.51 -13.41 14.50
C LEU A 114 -3.05 -14.87 14.63
N ARG A 115 -3.84 -15.80 14.12
CA ARG A 115 -3.42 -17.21 14.03
C ARG A 115 -2.51 -17.42 12.83
N ILE A 116 -1.35 -18.04 13.04
CA ILE A 116 -0.36 -18.32 12.00
C ILE A 116 -0.18 -19.82 11.84
N ASP A 117 -0.64 -20.33 10.70
CA ASP A 117 -0.68 -21.77 10.42
C ASP A 117 0.60 -22.29 9.77
N GLY A 118 1.53 -21.40 9.40
CA GLY A 118 2.80 -21.73 8.75
C GLY A 118 3.32 -20.60 7.89
N GLY A 119 4.49 -20.80 7.29
CA GLY A 119 5.14 -19.78 6.47
C GLY A 119 6.28 -20.28 5.61
N TRP A 120 6.75 -19.41 4.72
CA TRP A 120 7.96 -19.55 3.94
C TRP A 120 8.86 -18.36 4.23
N VAL A 121 10.05 -18.59 4.75
CA VAL A 121 10.98 -17.54 5.21
C VAL A 121 12.23 -17.53 4.36
N TRP A 122 12.64 -16.36 3.88
CA TRP A 122 13.86 -16.22 3.11
C TRP A 122 15.10 -16.18 4.01
N PRO A 123 16.22 -16.80 3.61
CA PRO A 123 17.45 -16.82 4.41
C PRO A 123 18.04 -15.42 4.70
N GLN A 124 17.84 -14.48 3.78
CA GLN A 124 18.33 -13.11 3.90
C GLN A 124 17.26 -12.12 3.46
N HIS A 125 17.32 -10.90 3.97
CA HIS A 125 16.48 -9.80 3.50
C HIS A 125 17.16 -8.45 3.66
N GLY A 126 16.73 -7.49 2.85
CA GLY A 126 17.23 -6.12 2.93
C GLY A 126 16.55 -5.21 1.92
N ARG A 127 16.90 -3.93 1.92
CA ARG A 127 16.29 -2.93 1.01
C ARG A 127 16.96 -2.94 -0.36
N LEU A 128 16.77 -4.04 -1.09
CA LEU A 128 17.45 -4.31 -2.37
C LEU A 128 17.18 -3.27 -3.46
N LEU A 129 16.00 -2.64 -3.45
CA LEU A 129 15.59 -1.65 -4.44
C LEU A 129 15.81 -0.20 -3.99
N ARG A 130 16.46 0.06 -2.84
CA ARG A 130 16.67 1.42 -2.31
C ARG A 130 17.43 2.30 -3.30
N THR A 131 18.65 1.92 -3.65
CA THR A 131 19.50 2.70 -4.56
C THR A 131 18.84 2.90 -5.93
N TRP A 132 18.21 1.84 -6.46
CA TRP A 132 17.46 1.92 -7.71
C TRP A 132 16.32 2.94 -7.62
N ALA A 133 15.54 2.90 -6.54
CA ALA A 133 14.46 3.85 -6.33
C ALA A 133 15.00 5.27 -6.19
N ASP A 134 16.05 5.49 -5.39
CA ASP A 134 16.61 6.81 -5.15
C ASP A 134 17.15 7.46 -6.43
N ILE A 135 17.80 6.69 -7.31
CA ILE A 135 18.23 7.17 -8.64
C ILE A 135 17.03 7.64 -9.46
N LEU A 136 15.96 6.83 -9.54
CA LEU A 136 14.78 7.19 -10.32
C LEU A 136 14.03 8.39 -9.71
N ARG A 137 14.04 8.54 -8.38
CA ARG A 137 13.48 9.72 -7.70
C ARG A 137 14.23 10.99 -8.06
N ALA A 138 15.56 10.95 -7.97
CA ALA A 138 16.40 12.08 -8.34
C ALA A 138 16.18 12.48 -9.80
N LYS A 139 16.18 11.51 -10.72
CA LYS A 139 15.93 11.78 -12.14
C LYS A 139 14.53 12.29 -12.45
N LEU A 140 13.53 11.82 -11.71
CA LEU A 140 12.17 12.34 -11.85
C LEU A 140 12.07 13.79 -11.38
N ALA A 141 12.74 14.14 -10.28
CA ALA A 141 12.79 15.52 -9.78
C ALA A 141 13.52 16.45 -10.77
N GLU A 142 14.69 16.04 -11.28
CA GLU A 142 15.44 16.77 -12.31
C GLU A 142 14.58 17.03 -13.56
N ALA A 143 13.91 15.99 -14.08
CA ALA A 143 13.05 16.11 -15.26
C ALA A 143 11.83 17.02 -15.01
N THR A 144 11.26 16.98 -13.80
CA THR A 144 10.14 17.84 -13.40
C THR A 144 10.58 19.31 -13.34
N ALA A 145 11.70 19.59 -12.69
CA ALA A 145 12.26 20.94 -12.61
C ALA A 145 12.62 21.51 -13.99
N ALA A 146 13.05 20.65 -14.92
CA ALA A 146 13.37 21.03 -16.30
C ALA A 146 12.15 21.09 -17.24
N GLY A 147 10.93 20.79 -16.77
CA GLY A 147 9.73 20.74 -17.62
C GLY A 147 9.77 19.67 -18.73
N ARG A 148 10.58 18.61 -18.56
CA ARG A 148 10.81 17.57 -19.58
C ARG A 148 9.81 16.44 -19.46
N GLN A 149 8.61 16.67 -19.97
CA GLN A 149 7.51 15.70 -19.92
C GLN A 149 7.86 14.34 -20.54
N ASP A 150 8.64 14.32 -21.62
CA ASP A 150 9.15 13.10 -22.27
C ASP A 150 9.98 12.24 -21.31
N GLN A 151 10.85 12.86 -20.51
CA GLN A 151 11.68 12.18 -19.53
C GLN A 151 10.87 11.71 -18.33
N ILE A 152 9.92 12.54 -17.86
CA ILE A 152 8.99 12.17 -16.79
C ILE A 152 8.22 10.90 -17.16
N ASP A 153 7.68 10.84 -18.37
CA ASP A 153 6.90 9.69 -18.84
C ASP A 153 7.77 8.46 -19.06
N LEU A 154 8.98 8.62 -19.61
CA LEU A 154 9.94 7.53 -19.76
C LEU A 154 10.32 6.93 -18.39
N ILE A 155 10.71 7.76 -17.42
CA ILE A 155 11.09 7.32 -16.07
C ILE A 155 9.92 6.60 -15.40
N LYS A 156 8.70 7.15 -15.53
CA LYS A 156 7.47 6.51 -15.04
C LYS A 156 7.24 5.15 -15.68
N ALA A 157 7.40 5.04 -17.00
CA ALA A 157 7.23 3.78 -17.71
C ALA A 157 8.25 2.73 -17.24
N VAL A 158 9.52 3.12 -17.03
CA VAL A 158 10.58 2.21 -16.56
C VAL A 158 10.22 1.57 -15.22
N TYR A 159 9.92 2.37 -14.19
CA TYR A 159 9.63 1.78 -12.88
C TYR A 159 8.29 1.06 -12.84
N LYS A 160 7.24 1.58 -13.50
CA LYS A 160 5.92 0.93 -13.51
C LYS A 160 6.00 -0.42 -14.20
N ALA A 161 6.71 -0.52 -15.32
CA ALA A 161 6.82 -1.76 -16.06
C ALA A 161 7.72 -2.78 -15.33
N PHE A 162 8.79 -2.35 -14.67
CA PHE A 162 9.61 -3.23 -13.84
C PHE A 162 8.80 -3.77 -12.65
N LEU A 163 8.16 -2.88 -11.86
CA LEU A 163 7.38 -3.25 -10.69
C LEU A 163 6.11 -4.05 -11.03
N GLY A 164 5.52 -3.81 -12.20
CA GLY A 164 4.37 -4.57 -12.68
C GLY A 164 4.73 -6.00 -13.07
N ARG A 165 5.85 -6.18 -13.80
CA ARG A 165 6.24 -7.49 -14.34
C ARG A 165 6.74 -8.47 -13.29
N MET A 166 7.34 -7.98 -12.21
CA MET A 166 7.76 -8.84 -11.09
C MET A 166 6.63 -9.64 -10.43
N ALA A 167 5.36 -9.23 -10.60
CA ALA A 167 4.22 -9.95 -10.05
C ALA A 167 3.89 -11.28 -10.76
N GLY A 168 4.33 -11.53 -12.01
CA GLY A 168 3.84 -12.72 -12.72
C GLY A 168 4.53 -13.09 -14.04
N GLY A 169 4.08 -14.23 -14.59
CA GLY A 169 4.71 -15.04 -15.65
C GLY A 169 4.76 -14.45 -17.06
N GLN A 170 4.78 -13.13 -17.18
CA GLN A 170 5.04 -12.44 -18.45
C GLN A 170 6.52 -12.56 -18.88
N HIS A 171 7.39 -12.98 -17.95
CA HIS A 171 8.80 -13.19 -18.23
C HIS A 171 9.01 -14.49 -19.04
N PRO A 172 9.76 -14.43 -20.15
CA PRO A 172 10.17 -15.65 -20.87
C PRO A 172 11.08 -16.52 -19.99
N PRO A 173 11.28 -17.82 -20.34
CA PRO A 173 12.05 -18.77 -19.52
C PRO A 173 13.42 -18.25 -19.05
N GLY A 174 14.19 -17.59 -19.92
CA GLY A 174 15.51 -17.03 -19.57
C GLY A 174 15.48 -15.82 -18.63
N GLN A 175 14.31 -15.26 -18.36
CA GLN A 175 14.10 -14.07 -17.53
C GLN A 175 13.26 -14.34 -16.27
N ARG A 176 13.00 -15.61 -15.95
CA ARG A 176 12.18 -15.98 -14.78
C ARG A 176 12.76 -15.51 -13.45
N HIS A 177 14.05 -15.18 -13.39
CA HIS A 177 14.67 -14.57 -12.20
C HIS A 177 14.08 -13.19 -11.83
N TYR A 178 13.44 -12.49 -12.78
CA TYR A 178 12.70 -11.26 -12.50
C TYR A 178 11.31 -11.49 -11.91
N GLN A 179 10.78 -12.72 -11.95
CA GLN A 179 9.51 -13.06 -11.33
C GLN A 179 9.69 -13.13 -9.81
N GLN A 180 9.22 -12.09 -9.12
CA GLN A 180 9.35 -11.91 -7.67
C GLN A 180 7.97 -11.56 -7.06
N PRO A 181 7.01 -12.52 -7.04
CA PRO A 181 5.63 -12.24 -6.65
C PRO A 181 5.51 -11.84 -5.17
N VAL A 182 6.37 -12.37 -4.30
CA VAL A 182 6.38 -12.01 -2.87
C VAL A 182 6.93 -10.61 -2.67
N TRP A 183 7.92 -10.19 -3.46
CA TRP A 183 8.38 -8.79 -3.47
C TRP A 183 7.26 -7.86 -3.92
N ALA A 184 6.55 -8.21 -5.00
CA ALA A 184 5.43 -7.40 -5.51
C ALA A 184 4.31 -7.28 -4.47
N ALA A 185 3.97 -8.37 -3.79
CA ALA A 185 3.00 -8.37 -2.70
C ALA A 185 3.46 -7.52 -1.50
N THR A 186 4.76 -7.55 -1.17
CA THR A 186 5.35 -6.74 -0.09
C THR A 186 5.24 -5.24 -0.39
N ILE A 187 5.59 -4.83 -1.62
CA ILE A 187 5.51 -3.45 -2.06
C ILE A 187 4.05 -2.98 -2.02
N ARG A 188 3.11 -3.79 -2.54
CA ARG A 188 1.66 -3.50 -2.49
C ARG A 188 1.14 -3.38 -1.06
N ALA A 189 1.61 -4.22 -0.14
CA ALA A 189 1.22 -4.16 1.27
C ALA A 189 1.63 -2.83 1.91
N ASP A 190 2.87 -2.37 1.67
CA ASP A 190 3.33 -1.08 2.17
C ASP A 190 2.58 0.10 1.55
N THR A 191 2.30 0.05 0.24
CA THR A 191 1.50 1.08 -0.44
C THR A 191 0.08 1.16 0.14
N ARG A 192 -0.55 0.01 0.40
CA ARG A 192 -1.88 -0.05 1.04
C ARG A 192 -1.86 0.49 2.46
N TRP A 193 -0.86 0.13 3.27
CA TRP A 193 -0.76 0.63 4.63
C TRP A 193 -0.69 2.16 4.63
N ARG A 194 0.14 2.73 3.76
CA ARG A 194 0.21 4.19 3.62
C ARG A 194 -1.11 4.81 3.20
N ALA A 195 -1.82 4.17 2.26
CA ALA A 195 -3.12 4.61 1.82
C ALA A 195 -4.15 4.65 2.95
N LEU A 196 -4.20 3.58 3.75
CA LEU A 196 -5.14 3.49 4.86
C LEU A 196 -4.77 4.38 6.03
N ARG A 197 -3.48 4.61 6.29
CA ARG A 197 -3.05 5.62 7.27
C ARG A 197 -3.58 6.99 6.87
N TYR A 198 -3.42 7.37 5.60
CA TYR A 198 -3.94 8.63 5.08
C TYR A 198 -5.48 8.70 5.19
N ALA A 199 -6.20 7.69 4.70
CA ALA A 199 -7.66 7.70 4.71
C ALA A 199 -8.22 7.72 6.15
N THR A 200 -7.57 7.01 7.07
CA THR A 200 -7.92 7.04 8.49
C THR A 200 -7.67 8.41 9.09
N HIS A 201 -6.53 9.04 8.80
CA HIS A 201 -6.23 10.39 9.26
C HIS A 201 -7.26 11.42 8.77
N ILE A 202 -7.65 11.36 7.50
CA ILE A 202 -8.71 12.23 6.96
C ILE A 202 -10.05 11.97 7.64
N ALA A 203 -10.40 10.70 7.86
CA ALA A 203 -11.64 10.34 8.55
C ALA A 203 -11.66 10.82 10.01
N THR A 204 -10.54 10.73 10.73
CA THR A 204 -10.49 11.15 12.15
C THR A 204 -10.39 12.65 12.33
N THR A 205 -9.74 13.37 11.40
CA THR A 205 -9.53 14.81 11.53
C THR A 205 -10.62 15.65 10.88
N LEU A 206 -11.22 15.18 9.78
CA LEU A 206 -12.19 15.93 8.99
C LEU A 206 -13.58 15.27 8.94
N ASP A 207 -13.75 14.07 9.50
CA ASP A 207 -14.95 13.22 9.35
C ASP A 207 -15.35 12.99 7.87
N LEU A 208 -14.34 12.97 6.99
CA LEU A 208 -14.50 12.72 5.56
C LEU A 208 -14.10 11.29 5.21
N TYR A 209 -14.94 10.64 4.40
CA TYR A 209 -14.71 9.28 3.95
C TYR A 209 -14.68 9.23 2.42
N PRO A 210 -13.82 8.37 1.83
CA PRO A 210 -13.77 8.22 0.39
C PRO A 210 -15.08 7.60 -0.11
N ILE A 211 -15.67 8.20 -1.15
CA ILE A 211 -16.83 7.66 -1.87
C ILE A 211 -16.43 6.60 -2.89
N ALA A 212 -15.15 6.56 -3.27
CA ALA A 212 -14.58 5.54 -4.12
C ALA A 212 -13.07 5.37 -3.86
N ALA A 213 -12.57 4.15 -4.01
CA ALA A 213 -11.16 3.83 -4.15
C ALA A 213 -10.95 3.27 -5.56
N ARG A 214 -10.18 3.97 -6.41
CA ARG A 214 -9.97 3.56 -7.82
C ARG A 214 -8.84 2.53 -7.96
N ASP A 215 -7.83 2.67 -7.12
CA ASP A 215 -6.69 1.76 -6.99
C ASP A 215 -6.22 1.80 -5.52
N ILE A 216 -5.20 1.03 -5.16
CA ILE A 216 -4.65 0.97 -3.79
C ILE A 216 -4.20 2.36 -3.29
N ASP A 217 -3.76 3.23 -4.19
CA ASP A 217 -3.14 4.52 -3.88
C ASP A 217 -4.00 5.75 -4.21
N THR A 218 -5.25 5.54 -4.63
CA THR A 218 -6.11 6.61 -5.16
C THR A 218 -7.50 6.59 -4.53
N PHE A 219 -7.89 7.71 -3.92
CA PHE A 219 -9.21 7.91 -3.31
C PHE A 219 -9.96 9.05 -3.99
N VAL A 220 -11.30 8.98 -3.94
CA VAL A 220 -12.19 10.07 -4.34
C VAL A 220 -13.01 10.46 -3.12
N TYR A 221 -12.94 11.72 -2.72
CA TYR A 221 -13.75 12.30 -1.65
C TYR A 221 -14.82 13.22 -2.25
N ARG A 222 -15.97 13.30 -1.59
CA ARG A 222 -16.99 14.30 -1.89
C ARG A 222 -17.01 15.31 -0.75
N ILE A 223 -16.74 16.57 -1.06
CA ILE A 223 -16.66 17.64 -0.06
C ILE A 223 -17.64 18.79 -0.39
N PRO A 224 -18.04 19.60 0.61
CA PRO A 224 -18.70 20.88 0.37
C PRO A 224 -17.93 21.76 -0.62
N ALA A 225 -18.62 22.49 -1.48
CA ALA A 225 -17.98 23.37 -2.47
C ALA A 225 -17.21 24.54 -1.85
N ASP A 226 -17.53 24.92 -0.60
CA ASP A 226 -16.85 25.96 0.18
C ASP A 226 -15.66 25.43 0.99
N LEU A 227 -15.48 24.12 1.09
CA LEU A 227 -14.31 23.53 1.73
C LEU A 227 -13.14 23.51 0.74
N ASP A 228 -12.03 24.15 1.11
CA ASP A 228 -10.81 24.13 0.30
C ASP A 228 -10.32 22.68 0.09
N PRO A 229 -10.26 22.16 -1.15
CA PRO A 229 -9.77 20.83 -1.44
C PRO A 229 -8.35 20.54 -0.92
N ALA A 230 -7.54 21.58 -0.67
CA ALA A 230 -6.18 21.45 -0.17
C ALA A 230 -6.10 20.70 1.17
N VAL A 231 -7.18 20.67 1.96
CA VAL A 231 -7.25 19.88 3.22
C VAL A 231 -7.07 18.38 2.99
N LEU A 232 -7.26 17.89 1.76
CA LEU A 232 -7.05 16.49 1.38
C LEU A 232 -5.63 16.21 0.85
N ALA A 233 -4.78 17.22 0.67
CA ALA A 233 -3.39 17.05 0.24
C ALA A 233 -2.43 17.03 1.44
N GLU A 234 -1.32 16.29 1.31
CA GLU A 234 -0.22 16.39 2.26
C GLU A 234 0.77 17.48 1.80
N ASP A 235 1.22 18.32 2.73
CA ASP A 235 2.19 19.39 2.50
C ASP A 235 3.62 18.84 2.33
N SER A 236 3.84 18.12 1.23
CA SER A 236 5.13 17.58 0.84
C SER A 236 5.12 17.09 -0.60
N GLU A 237 6.14 17.44 -1.36
CA GLU A 237 6.34 16.92 -2.72
C GLU A 237 6.99 15.52 -2.75
N ALA A 238 7.30 14.95 -1.59
CA ALA A 238 7.97 13.66 -1.51
C ALA A 238 7.10 12.53 -2.09
N ASN A 239 7.77 11.53 -2.67
CA ASN A 239 7.08 10.34 -3.17
C ASN A 239 6.36 9.61 -2.03
N GLY A 240 5.13 9.19 -2.30
CA GLY A 240 4.24 8.54 -1.36
C GLY A 240 3.28 9.46 -0.62
N LYS A 241 3.41 10.77 -0.83
CA LYS A 241 2.53 11.78 -0.25
C LYS A 241 1.33 12.02 -1.12
N TYR A 242 0.16 12.18 -0.49
CA TYR A 242 -1.09 12.46 -1.18
C TYR A 242 -1.11 13.87 -1.76
N ARG A 243 -1.68 13.99 -2.96
CA ARG A 243 -1.97 15.26 -3.63
C ARG A 243 -3.33 15.22 -4.29
N ILE A 244 -3.86 16.40 -4.58
CA ILE A 244 -4.99 16.54 -5.48
C ILE A 244 -4.51 16.21 -6.90
N LYS A 245 -5.22 15.28 -7.53
CA LYS A 245 -5.00 14.89 -8.94
C LYS A 245 -6.04 15.51 -9.86
N ARG A 246 -7.29 15.61 -9.38
CA ARG A 246 -8.41 16.15 -10.16
C ARG A 246 -9.53 16.62 -9.23
N ILE A 247 -10.20 17.70 -9.62
CA ILE A 247 -11.46 18.15 -9.03
C ILE A 247 -12.54 18.05 -10.12
N VAL A 248 -13.72 17.52 -9.78
CA VAL A 248 -14.86 17.36 -10.69
C VAL A 248 -16.10 17.95 -10.02
N GLY A 249 -16.81 18.83 -10.72
CA GLY A 249 -17.99 19.52 -10.19
C GLY A 249 -17.87 21.04 -10.13
N GLU A 250 -16.78 21.64 -10.61
CA GLU A 250 -16.76 23.08 -10.93
C GLU A 250 -17.64 23.31 -12.16
N GLY A 251 -18.78 23.95 -11.94
CA GLY A 251 -19.63 24.57 -12.97
C GLY A 251 -19.47 26.07 -12.94
#